data_AF-A0A445HB14-F1
#
_entry.id   AF-A0A445HB14-F1
#
_cell.length_a   1.000
_cell.length_b   1.000
_cell.length_c   1.000
_cell.angle_alpha   90.00
_cell.angle_beta   90.00
_cell.angle_gamma   90.00
#
_symmetry.space_group_name_H-M   'P 1'
#
loop_
_entity.id
_entity.type
_entity.pdbx_description
1 polymer ?
#
loop_
_entity_poly.entity_id
_entity_poly.type
_entity_poly.pdbx_seq_one_letter_code
_entity_poly.pdbx_strand_id
1 'polypeptide(L)'
;MASTASEVSQQVQSNNRTSFTSVKALTKSPELTSLPPSYTTTNSDDEIVADPDEDDPIPIIDYSLLVTGTLDQRAKTIHDLRKACEEWRFFMLINHFVSKTILEKMVDEIFAFFNLREEEKQEYVGKDVMDPVRYGTSSNVSMDKVLFWRDFLKIVVHSEFHSLDKPPGFRLIRQVCEVLIFTLSLSQSSGLTSHPLSTTLLG
;
A
#
# COMPACT_ATOMS: atom_id res chain seq x y z
N MET A 1 13.11 -56.30 23.48
CA MET A 1 14.31 -55.65 22.91
C MET A 1 14.02 -55.34 21.46
N ALA A 2 13.28 -54.26 21.20
CA ALA A 2 12.90 -53.86 19.85
C ALA A 2 12.80 -52.33 19.82
N SER A 3 13.66 -51.68 19.04
CA SER A 3 13.42 -50.34 18.50
C SER A 3 14.53 -50.01 17.48
N THR A 4 14.30 -50.39 16.23
CA THR A 4 15.04 -49.89 15.07
C THR A 4 14.03 -49.75 13.92
N ALA A 5 13.25 -48.67 13.97
CA ALA A 5 12.43 -48.21 12.86
C ALA A 5 11.95 -46.78 13.15
N SER A 6 12.87 -45.81 13.21
CA SER A 6 12.45 -44.39 13.27
C SER A 6 13.52 -43.42 12.77
N GLU A 7 14.23 -43.75 11.69
CA GLU A 7 15.21 -42.85 11.07
C GLU A 7 15.00 -42.61 9.56
N VAL A 8 13.87 -43.05 8.98
CA VAL A 8 13.60 -42.88 7.54
C VAL A 8 12.34 -42.04 7.26
N SER A 9 11.98 -41.09 8.14
CA SER A 9 10.79 -40.23 7.93
C SER A 9 11.03 -38.73 8.04
N GLN A 10 12.28 -38.24 8.08
CA GLN A 10 12.53 -36.80 8.23
C GLN A 10 13.14 -36.10 7.00
N GLN A 11 13.21 -36.75 5.82
CA GLN A 11 13.93 -36.16 4.68
C GLN A 11 13.15 -35.98 3.37
N VAL A 12 11.81 -35.98 3.38
CA VAL A 12 11.01 -35.81 2.14
C VAL A 12 9.96 -34.68 2.20
N GLN A 13 9.95 -33.84 3.24
CA GLN A 13 9.01 -32.70 3.32
C GLN A 13 9.72 -31.38 3.56
N SER A 14 10.48 -30.88 2.57
CA SER A 14 10.96 -29.49 2.62
C SER A 14 11.33 -28.85 1.27
N ASN A 15 10.88 -29.37 0.11
CA ASN A 15 11.35 -28.87 -1.19
C ASN A 15 10.28 -28.39 -2.20
N ASN A 16 9.09 -28.00 -1.75
CA ASN A 16 8.18 -27.21 -2.59
C ASN A 16 8.05 -25.78 -2.05
N ARG A 17 9.16 -25.03 -2.09
CA ARG A 17 9.06 -23.57 -2.12
C ARG A 17 8.53 -23.22 -3.51
N THR A 18 7.24 -22.91 -3.62
CA THR A 18 6.68 -22.34 -4.85
C THR A 18 7.59 -21.21 -5.29
N SER A 19 8.21 -21.34 -6.47
CA SER A 19 9.10 -20.30 -6.98
C SER A 19 8.27 -19.03 -7.13
N PHE A 20 8.68 -17.98 -6.44
CA PHE A 20 8.05 -16.67 -6.55
C PHE A 20 7.99 -16.28 -8.03
N THR A 21 6.79 -16.18 -8.59
CA THR A 21 6.55 -15.75 -9.97
C THR A 21 5.59 -14.58 -9.91
N SER A 22 6.05 -13.41 -10.36
CA SER A 22 5.22 -12.20 -10.37
C SER A 22 4.07 -12.32 -11.38
N VAL A 23 2.94 -11.68 -11.10
CA VAL A 23 1.80 -11.62 -12.03
C VAL A 23 2.21 -10.95 -13.34
N LYS A 24 3.08 -9.93 -13.28
CA LYS A 24 3.64 -9.27 -14.48
C LYS A 24 4.52 -10.21 -15.32
N ALA A 25 5.20 -11.17 -14.72
CA ALA A 25 5.93 -12.20 -15.46
C ALA A 25 4.96 -13.24 -16.04
N LEU A 26 3.96 -13.65 -15.26
CA LEU A 26 2.92 -14.58 -15.68
C LEU A 26 2.16 -14.08 -16.91
N THR A 27 1.81 -12.78 -16.97
CA THR A 27 1.10 -12.18 -18.12
C THR A 27 1.90 -12.16 -19.42
N LYS A 28 3.23 -12.32 -19.34
CA LYS A 28 4.11 -12.39 -20.51
C LYS A 28 4.42 -13.84 -20.92
N SER A 29 4.01 -14.83 -20.12
CA SER A 29 4.24 -16.23 -20.43
C SER A 29 3.36 -16.67 -21.60
N PRO A 30 3.90 -17.35 -22.62
CA PRO A 30 3.09 -17.91 -23.70
C PRO A 30 2.13 -19.02 -23.22
N GLU A 31 2.34 -19.54 -22.02
CA GLU A 31 1.51 -20.60 -21.42
C GLU A 31 0.22 -20.05 -20.79
N LEU A 32 0.10 -18.74 -20.59
CA LEU A 32 -1.09 -18.12 -20.01
C LEU A 32 -2.20 -17.98 -21.06
N THR A 33 -2.94 -19.05 -21.30
CA THR A 33 -4.11 -19.03 -22.21
C THR A 33 -5.42 -18.65 -21.52
N SER A 34 -5.47 -18.77 -20.19
CA SER A 34 -6.61 -18.42 -19.34
C SER A 34 -6.13 -18.09 -17.92
N LEU A 35 -6.93 -17.35 -17.14
CA LEU A 35 -6.63 -17.09 -15.73
C LEU A 35 -6.49 -18.41 -14.95
N PRO A 36 -5.40 -18.63 -14.18
CA PRO A 36 -5.23 -19.84 -13.41
C PRO A 36 -6.29 -19.94 -12.30
N PRO A 37 -6.70 -21.15 -11.90
CA PRO A 37 -7.71 -21.34 -10.85
C PRO A 37 -7.34 -20.69 -9.51
N SER A 38 -6.06 -20.53 -9.22
CA SER A 38 -5.57 -19.84 -8.03
C SER A 38 -5.94 -18.36 -7.96
N TYR A 39 -6.37 -17.75 -9.06
CA TYR A 39 -6.78 -16.34 -9.15
C TYR A 39 -8.28 -16.17 -9.43
N THR A 40 -9.04 -17.26 -9.52
CA THR A 40 -10.48 -17.21 -9.77
C THR A 40 -11.24 -17.41 -8.48
N THR A 41 -12.13 -16.47 -8.15
CA THR A 41 -13.13 -16.65 -7.09
C THR A 41 -14.33 -17.43 -7.65
N THR A 42 -14.84 -18.39 -6.88
CA THR A 42 -16.07 -19.15 -7.22
C THR A 42 -17.29 -18.67 -6.42
N ASN A 43 -17.12 -17.65 -5.59
CA ASN A 43 -18.20 -17.14 -4.74
C ASN A 43 -19.10 -16.22 -5.57
N SER A 44 -20.35 -16.62 -5.71
CA SER A 44 -21.44 -15.87 -6.37
C SER A 44 -22.01 -14.77 -5.47
N ASP A 45 -21.56 -14.67 -4.21
CA ASP A 45 -22.06 -13.71 -3.22
C ASP A 45 -21.40 -12.31 -3.34
N ASP A 46 -20.43 -12.13 -4.24
CA ASP A 46 -19.70 -10.87 -4.48
C ASP A 46 -20.29 -10.03 -5.64
N GLU A 47 -21.55 -10.27 -6.04
CA GLU A 47 -22.24 -9.32 -6.92
C GLU A 47 -22.51 -8.02 -6.16
N ILE A 48 -21.58 -7.07 -6.30
CA ILE A 48 -21.82 -5.68 -5.91
C ILE A 48 -22.93 -5.16 -6.82
N VAL A 49 -24.17 -5.20 -6.33
CA VAL A 49 -25.30 -4.52 -6.95
C VAL A 49 -25.06 -3.03 -6.71
N ALA A 50 -24.38 -2.37 -7.64
CA ALA A 50 -24.32 -0.93 -7.66
C ALA A 50 -25.75 -0.42 -7.90
N ASP A 51 -26.34 0.23 -6.90
CA ASP A 51 -27.56 1.00 -7.09
C ASP A 51 -27.18 2.25 -7.92
N PRO A 52 -27.61 2.35 -9.19
CA PRO A 52 -27.23 3.46 -10.06
C PRO A 52 -27.82 4.80 -9.60
N ASP A 53 -28.73 4.81 -8.61
CA ASP A 53 -29.46 6.00 -8.16
C ASP A 53 -28.93 6.59 -6.82
N GLU A 54 -27.95 5.98 -6.15
CA GLU A 54 -27.28 6.55 -4.96
C GLU A 54 -26.01 7.34 -5.35
N ASP A 55 -26.19 8.56 -5.86
CA ASP A 55 -25.12 9.55 -6.03
C ASP A 55 -24.75 10.17 -4.67
N ASP A 56 -24.16 9.37 -3.78
CA ASP A 56 -23.48 9.89 -2.60
C ASP A 56 -22.01 10.18 -2.99
N PRO A 57 -21.60 11.46 -3.17
CA PRO A 57 -20.25 11.75 -3.61
C PRO A 57 -19.26 11.54 -2.47
N ILE A 58 -18.12 10.89 -2.78
CA ILE A 58 -17.01 10.70 -1.83
C ILE A 58 -16.64 12.07 -1.21
N PRO A 59 -16.58 12.20 0.12
CA PRO A 59 -16.26 13.45 0.79
C PRO A 59 -14.93 14.03 0.33
N ILE A 60 -14.90 15.35 0.10
CA ILE A 60 -13.70 16.08 -0.30
C ILE A 60 -13.25 17.00 0.83
N ILE A 61 -11.99 16.85 1.25
CA ILE A 61 -11.35 17.66 2.28
C ILE A 61 -10.32 18.59 1.61
N ASP A 62 -10.49 19.90 1.79
CA ASP A 62 -9.50 20.89 1.36
C ASP A 62 -8.40 21.02 2.42
N TYR A 63 -7.23 20.46 2.13
CA TYR A 63 -6.08 20.46 3.03
C TYR A 63 -5.52 21.86 3.29
N SER A 64 -5.67 22.80 2.34
CA SER A 64 -5.18 24.16 2.53
C SER A 64 -5.88 24.87 3.71
N LEU A 65 -7.14 24.52 3.97
CA LEU A 65 -7.88 25.05 5.12
C LEU A 65 -7.36 24.53 6.46
N LEU A 66 -6.68 23.38 6.48
CA LEU A 66 -6.03 22.84 7.69
C LEU A 66 -4.73 23.58 8.02
N VAL A 67 -4.00 24.04 6.99
CA VAL A 67 -2.65 24.62 7.13
C VAL A 67 -2.69 26.15 7.16
N THR A 68 -3.42 26.77 6.22
CA THR A 68 -3.42 28.22 5.99
C THR A 68 -4.79 28.87 6.25
N GLY A 69 -5.81 28.08 6.63
CA GLY A 69 -7.14 28.59 6.95
C GLY A 69 -7.20 29.38 8.26
N THR A 70 -8.26 30.17 8.43
CA THR A 70 -8.58 30.81 9.72
C THR A 70 -8.90 29.76 10.79
N LEU A 71 -8.95 30.18 12.06
CA LEU A 71 -9.30 29.27 13.17
C LEU A 71 -10.63 28.54 12.94
N ASP A 72 -11.66 29.27 12.48
CA ASP A 72 -13.00 28.73 12.22
C ASP A 72 -13.01 27.79 11.01
N GLN A 73 -12.31 28.17 9.93
CA GLN A 73 -12.17 27.31 8.75
C GLN A 73 -11.49 26.00 9.10
N ARG A 74 -10.36 26.06 9.83
CA ARG A 74 -9.63 24.88 10.27
C ARG A 74 -10.47 24.00 11.19
N ALA A 75 -11.19 24.58 12.15
CA ALA A 75 -12.07 23.84 13.05
C ALA A 75 -13.19 23.12 12.28
N LYS A 76 -13.80 23.81 11.30
CA LYS A 76 -14.79 23.22 10.40
C LYS A 76 -14.20 22.08 9.58
N THR A 77 -13.03 22.27 8.97
CA THR A 77 -12.40 21.23 8.14
C THR A 77 -12.00 20.00 8.97
N ILE A 78 -11.54 20.17 10.22
CA ILE A 78 -11.29 19.04 11.14
C ILE A 78 -12.59 18.30 11.47
N HIS A 79 -13.68 19.03 11.70
CA HIS A 79 -15.00 18.43 11.91
C HIS A 79 -15.46 17.63 10.69
N ASP A 80 -15.34 18.20 9.49
CA ASP A 80 -15.71 17.55 8.23
C ASP A 80 -14.84 16.31 7.96
N LEU A 81 -13.54 16.38 8.26
CA LEU A 81 -12.63 15.24 8.21
C LEU A 81 -13.06 14.11 9.16
N ARG A 82 -13.42 14.43 10.41
CA ARG A 82 -13.90 13.43 11.36
C ARG A 82 -15.19 12.78 10.88
N LYS A 83 -16.15 13.58 10.40
CA LYS A 83 -17.41 13.09 9.85
C LYS A 83 -17.18 12.13 8.68
N ALA A 84 -16.29 12.48 7.75
CA ALA A 84 -15.90 11.60 6.66
C ALA A 84 -15.25 10.29 7.16
N CYS A 85 -14.39 10.35 8.19
CA CYS A 85 -13.86 9.14 8.81
C CYS A 85 -14.93 8.27 9.46
N GLU A 86 -15.94 8.85 10.12
CA GLU A 86 -16.97 8.11 10.84
C GLU A 86 -17.98 7.45 9.89
N GLU A 87 -18.50 8.23 8.94
CA GLU A 87 -19.58 7.85 8.02
C GLU A 87 -19.06 7.09 6.79
N TRP A 88 -17.98 7.59 6.19
CA TRP A 88 -17.49 7.07 4.90
C TRP A 88 -16.31 6.12 5.01
N ARG A 89 -15.51 6.25 6.07
CA ARG A 89 -14.21 5.56 6.22
C ARG A 89 -13.21 5.87 5.09
N PHE A 90 -13.56 6.80 4.20
CA PHE A 90 -12.82 7.17 3.01
C PHE A 90 -13.15 8.62 2.63
N PHE A 91 -12.19 9.32 2.04
CA PHE A 91 -12.33 10.70 1.57
C PHE A 91 -11.24 11.04 0.56
N MET A 92 -11.46 12.07 -0.24
CA MET A 92 -10.46 12.64 -1.13
C MET A 92 -9.86 13.90 -0.51
N LEU A 93 -8.55 14.07 -0.66
CA LEU A 93 -7.83 15.24 -0.20
C LEU A 93 -7.42 16.10 -1.40
N ILE A 94 -7.73 17.40 -1.37
CA ILE A 94 -7.32 18.36 -2.39
C ILE A 94 -6.46 19.46 -1.78
N ASN A 95 -5.76 20.23 -2.63
CA ASN A 95 -4.90 21.36 -2.21
C ASN A 95 -3.87 20.96 -1.14
N HIS A 96 -3.36 19.73 -1.21
CA HIS A 96 -2.48 19.11 -0.22
C HIS A 96 -1.01 19.56 -0.29
N PHE A 97 -0.69 20.61 -1.05
CA PHE A 97 0.65 21.19 -1.27
C PHE A 97 1.73 20.26 -1.86
N VAL A 98 1.48 18.95 -2.01
CA VAL A 98 2.32 18.09 -2.86
C VAL A 98 2.21 18.54 -4.31
N SER A 99 3.34 18.99 -4.89
CA SER A 99 3.35 19.43 -6.28
C SER A 99 3.01 18.29 -7.25
N LYS A 100 2.33 18.63 -8.35
CA LYS A 100 2.01 17.67 -9.42
C LYS A 100 3.27 16.98 -9.95
N THR A 101 4.37 17.71 -10.11
CA THR A 101 5.66 17.17 -10.55
C THR A 101 6.23 16.12 -9.60
N ILE A 102 6.01 16.24 -8.28
CA ILE A 102 6.43 15.22 -7.31
C ILE A 102 5.58 13.96 -7.48
N LEU A 103 4.26 14.10 -7.65
CA LEU A 103 3.35 12.97 -7.88
C LEU A 103 3.69 12.24 -9.18
N GLU A 104 3.91 12.97 -10.28
CA GLU A 104 4.32 12.42 -11.57
C GLU A 104 5.64 11.65 -11.44
N LYS A 105 6.68 12.27 -10.84
CA LYS A 105 7.95 11.59 -10.60
C LYS A 105 7.79 10.34 -9.72
N MET A 106 6.97 10.40 -8.68
CA MET A 106 6.72 9.24 -7.82
C MET A 106 6.12 8.08 -8.63
N VAL A 107 5.14 8.38 -9.50
CA VAL A 107 4.54 7.39 -10.40
C VAL A 107 5.59 6.83 -11.36
N ASP A 108 6.44 7.67 -11.95
CA ASP A 108 7.53 7.26 -12.83
C ASP A 108 8.53 6.32 -12.14
N GLU A 109 8.92 6.63 -10.90
CA GLU A 109 9.84 5.81 -10.11
C GLU A 109 9.22 4.46 -9.75
N ILE A 110 7.93 4.41 -9.42
CA ILE A 110 7.19 3.16 -9.21
C ILE A 110 7.20 2.32 -10.49
N PHE A 111 6.88 2.93 -11.64
CA PHE A 111 6.93 2.23 -12.92
C PHE A 111 8.35 1.76 -13.27
N ALA A 112 9.36 2.58 -13.02
CA ALA A 112 10.76 2.25 -13.23
C ALA A 112 11.15 1.02 -12.40
N PHE A 113 10.76 0.95 -11.12
CA PHE A 113 10.97 -0.23 -10.28
C PHE A 113 10.33 -1.49 -10.88
N PHE A 114 9.04 -1.45 -11.26
CA PHE A 114 8.37 -2.62 -11.82
C PHE A 114 8.89 -3.01 -13.21
N ASN A 115 9.61 -2.13 -13.90
CA ASN A 115 10.27 -2.38 -15.18
C ASN A 115 11.72 -2.85 -15.06
N LEU A 116 12.30 -2.89 -13.85
CA LEU A 116 13.59 -3.54 -13.62
C LEU A 116 13.53 -5.00 -14.03
N ARG A 117 14.71 -5.58 -14.30
CA ARG A 117 14.84 -7.01 -14.56
C ARG A 117 14.41 -7.82 -13.35
N GLU A 118 13.96 -9.05 -13.59
CA GLU A 118 13.44 -9.88 -12.51
C GLU A 118 14.51 -10.11 -11.43
N GLU A 119 15.77 -10.35 -11.82
CA GLU A 119 16.88 -10.56 -10.88
C GLU A 119 17.08 -9.38 -9.93
N GLU A 120 16.90 -8.16 -10.43
CA GLU A 120 17.04 -6.93 -9.63
C GLU A 120 15.86 -6.73 -8.68
N LYS A 121 14.64 -7.12 -9.09
CA LYS A 121 13.47 -7.08 -8.20
C LYS A 121 13.51 -8.19 -7.16
N GLN A 122 14.11 -9.34 -7.48
CA GLN A 122 14.27 -10.46 -6.55
C GLN A 122 15.10 -10.09 -5.32
N GLU A 123 16.01 -9.10 -5.41
CA GLU A 123 16.75 -8.54 -4.27
C GLU A 123 15.82 -8.00 -3.17
N TYR A 124 14.60 -7.58 -3.54
CA TYR A 124 13.62 -6.99 -2.65
C TYR A 124 12.50 -7.95 -2.24
N VAL A 125 12.52 -9.23 -2.66
CA VAL A 125 11.49 -10.20 -2.24
C VAL A 125 11.61 -10.41 -0.73
N GLY A 126 10.59 -9.96 0.00
CA GLY A 126 10.61 -9.98 1.46
C GLY A 126 10.68 -11.40 2.00
N LYS A 127 11.58 -11.61 2.96
CA LYS A 127 11.72 -12.87 3.71
C LYS A 127 10.72 -12.90 4.86
N ASP A 128 10.49 -11.75 5.49
CA ASP A 128 9.52 -11.53 6.55
C ASP A 128 8.43 -10.54 6.10
N VAL A 129 7.21 -10.68 6.63
CA VAL A 129 6.10 -9.76 6.36
C VAL A 129 6.33 -8.36 6.96
N MET A 130 7.20 -8.30 7.97
CA MET A 130 7.62 -7.09 8.66
C MET A 130 8.82 -6.41 8.02
N ASP A 131 9.39 -6.96 6.95
CA ASP A 131 10.50 -6.32 6.23
C ASP A 131 10.09 -4.90 5.80
N PRO A 132 10.95 -3.89 6.08
CA PRO A 132 10.61 -2.49 5.83
C PRO A 132 10.45 -2.18 4.34
N VAL A 133 11.18 -2.91 3.49
CA VAL A 133 11.03 -2.87 2.04
C VAL A 133 10.76 -4.29 1.58
N ARG A 134 9.64 -4.47 0.87
CA ARG A 134 9.21 -5.79 0.42
C ARG A 134 8.51 -5.71 -0.94
N TYR A 135 9.13 -6.34 -1.93
CA TYR A 135 8.50 -6.75 -3.17
C TYR A 135 7.78 -8.09 -2.98
N GLY A 136 6.61 -8.23 -3.58
CA GLY A 136 5.81 -9.44 -3.48
C GLY A 136 4.72 -9.53 -4.55
N THR A 137 4.00 -10.64 -4.52
CA THR A 137 2.82 -10.92 -5.36
C THR A 137 1.74 -11.53 -4.48
N SER A 138 0.46 -11.24 -4.76
CA SER A 138 -0.65 -11.47 -3.82
C SER A 138 -0.45 -10.80 -2.44
N SER A 139 -1.22 -11.19 -1.41
CA SER A 139 -1.04 -10.75 -0.02
C SER A 139 -0.13 -11.73 0.73
N ASN A 140 -0.56 -12.99 0.81
CA ASN A 140 0.19 -14.09 1.40
C ASN A 140 -0.03 -15.36 0.58
N VAL A 141 0.84 -15.58 -0.41
CA VAL A 141 0.77 -16.74 -1.32
C VAL A 141 0.69 -18.09 -0.58
N SER A 142 1.20 -18.18 0.66
CA SER A 142 1.15 -19.42 1.46
C SER A 142 -0.16 -19.63 2.23
N MET A 143 -0.96 -18.58 2.43
CA MET A 143 -2.19 -18.62 3.26
C MET A 143 -3.46 -18.28 2.46
N ASP A 144 -3.31 -17.58 1.34
CA ASP A 144 -4.42 -17.11 0.51
C ASP A 144 -5.05 -18.29 -0.22
N LYS A 145 -6.36 -18.50 -0.05
CA LYS A 145 -7.14 -19.49 -0.82
C LYS A 145 -7.31 -19.08 -2.28
N VAL A 146 -7.39 -17.76 -2.51
CA VAL A 146 -7.43 -17.13 -3.83
C VAL A 146 -6.40 -16.01 -3.82
N LEU A 147 -5.49 -16.04 -4.79
CA LEU A 147 -4.43 -15.06 -4.95
C LEU A 147 -4.98 -13.79 -5.60
N PHE A 148 -4.46 -12.64 -5.18
CA PHE A 148 -4.74 -11.39 -5.88
C PHE A 148 -3.95 -11.32 -7.19
N TRP A 149 -4.60 -10.87 -8.26
CA TRP A 149 -3.95 -10.56 -9.54
C TRP A 149 -3.17 -9.23 -9.45
N ARG A 150 -2.14 -9.20 -8.59
CA ARG A 150 -1.39 -8.01 -8.24
C ARG A 150 0.04 -8.36 -7.85
N ASP A 151 0.98 -7.55 -8.34
CA ASP A 151 2.30 -7.39 -7.76
C ASP A 151 2.34 -6.13 -6.88
N PHE A 152 3.13 -6.15 -5.82
CA PHE A 152 3.23 -5.03 -4.90
C PHE A 152 4.66 -4.76 -4.47
N LEU A 153 4.91 -3.49 -4.17
CA LEU A 153 6.09 -3.02 -3.46
C LEU A 153 5.58 -2.30 -2.21
N LYS A 154 5.96 -2.81 -1.04
CA LYS A 154 5.69 -2.23 0.28
C LYS A 154 6.95 -1.51 0.75
N ILE A 155 6.79 -0.27 1.17
CA ILE A 155 7.85 0.54 1.77
C ILE A 155 7.31 1.15 3.05
N VAL A 156 7.98 0.87 4.16
CA VAL A 156 7.72 1.51 5.45
C VAL A 156 8.47 2.84 5.46
N VAL A 157 7.72 3.92 5.64
CA VAL A 157 8.20 5.30 5.53
C VAL A 157 8.24 6.04 6.87
N HIS A 158 7.78 5.38 7.94
CA HIS A 158 7.71 5.92 9.31
C HIS A 158 7.90 4.78 10.32
N SER A 159 8.62 4.95 11.44
CA SER A 159 9.32 6.14 11.96
C SER A 159 10.71 6.39 11.37
N GLU A 160 11.26 5.41 10.66
CA GLU A 160 12.51 5.51 9.90
C GLU A 160 12.18 5.40 8.40
N PHE A 161 12.79 6.25 7.58
CA PHE A 161 12.52 6.26 6.14
C PHE A 161 13.43 5.26 5.44
N HIS A 162 12.85 4.13 5.03
CA HIS A 162 13.56 3.15 4.20
C HIS A 162 13.38 3.52 2.73
N SER A 163 14.45 3.95 2.07
CA SER A 163 14.45 4.17 0.62
C SER A 163 14.96 2.94 -0.10
N LEU A 164 14.48 2.73 -1.31
CA LEU A 164 15.16 1.89 -2.27
C LEU A 164 16.45 2.59 -2.75
N ASP A 165 17.50 1.79 -2.99
CA ASP A 165 18.68 2.23 -3.73
C ASP A 165 18.40 2.30 -5.24
N LYS A 166 17.45 1.48 -5.70
CA LYS A 166 17.03 1.39 -7.10
C LYS A 166 15.50 1.38 -7.22
N PRO A 167 14.93 2.32 -7.98
CA PRO A 167 15.54 3.52 -8.55
C PRO A 167 15.77 4.62 -7.48
N PRO A 168 16.69 5.58 -7.72
CA PRO A 168 17.15 6.52 -6.71
C PRO A 168 16.12 7.60 -6.30
N GLY A 169 15.00 7.73 -7.01
CA GLY A 169 14.00 8.79 -6.80
C GLY A 169 12.94 8.46 -5.75
N PHE A 170 13.00 7.30 -5.09
CA PHE A 170 12.03 6.89 -4.06
C PHE A 170 11.97 7.82 -2.83
N ARG A 171 12.98 8.67 -2.62
CA ARG A 171 12.96 9.73 -1.58
C ARG A 171 11.77 10.68 -1.68
N LEU A 172 11.19 10.85 -2.88
CA LEU A 172 10.04 11.73 -3.10
C LEU A 172 8.75 11.24 -2.42
N ILE A 173 8.64 9.93 -2.16
CA ILE A 173 7.47 9.32 -1.49
C ILE A 173 7.25 9.93 -0.11
N ARG A 174 8.33 10.31 0.58
CA ARG A 174 8.26 10.88 1.92
C ARG A 174 7.32 12.08 2.01
N GLN A 175 7.34 12.97 1.01
CA GLN A 175 6.51 14.18 1.02
C GLN A 175 5.01 13.87 0.95
N VAL A 176 4.62 12.85 0.16
CA VAL A 176 3.24 12.37 0.08
C VAL A 176 2.82 11.75 1.41
N CYS A 177 3.70 10.94 2.01
CA CYS A 177 3.41 10.27 3.27
C CYS A 177 3.29 11.23 4.45
N GLU A 178 4.05 12.32 4.48
CA GLU A 178 3.93 13.34 5.54
C GLU A 178 2.54 13.98 5.58
N VAL A 179 1.96 14.30 4.41
CA VAL A 179 0.58 14.80 4.30
C VAL A 179 -0.43 13.76 4.84
N LEU A 180 -0.27 12.49 4.46
CA LEU A 180 -1.16 11.42 4.90
C LEU A 180 -1.07 11.21 6.42
N ILE A 181 0.14 11.15 6.97
CA ILE A 181 0.37 10.97 8.41
C ILE A 181 -0.24 12.14 9.20
N PHE A 182 -0.05 13.37 8.75
CA PHE A 182 -0.64 14.54 9.40
C PHE A 182 -2.17 14.50 9.36
N THR A 183 -2.76 14.20 8.21
CA THR A 183 -4.22 14.10 8.04
C THR A 183 -4.80 13.01 8.95
N LEU A 184 -4.18 11.83 9.00
CA LEU A 184 -4.59 10.74 9.90
C LEU A 184 -4.41 11.08 11.39
N SER A 185 -3.41 11.89 11.73
CA SER A 185 -3.21 12.34 13.11
C SER A 185 -4.32 13.31 13.53
N LEU A 186 -4.76 14.19 12.63
CA LEU A 186 -5.85 15.12 12.89
C LEU A 186 -7.20 14.43 13.02
N SER A 187 -7.48 13.40 12.22
CA SER A 187 -8.75 12.66 12.32
C SER A 187 -8.88 11.89 13.64
N GLN A 188 -7.75 11.46 14.22
CA GLN A 188 -7.69 10.76 15.50
C GLN A 188 -7.59 11.69 16.72
N SER A 189 -7.26 12.96 16.52
CA SER A 189 -7.13 13.91 17.63
C SER A 189 -8.50 14.21 18.24
N SER A 190 -8.61 13.96 19.54
CA SER A 190 -9.77 14.27 20.38
C SER A 190 -9.89 15.76 20.76
N GLY A 191 -9.24 16.66 20.01
CA GLY A 191 -9.40 18.11 20.16
C GLY A 191 -8.51 18.76 21.23
N LEU A 192 -7.38 18.15 21.59
CA LEU A 192 -6.44 18.75 22.55
C LEU A 192 -5.28 19.48 21.83
N THR A 193 -5.36 20.80 21.89
CA THR A 193 -4.30 21.83 21.80
C THR A 193 -3.27 21.74 20.67
N SER A 194 -3.36 22.70 19.74
CA SER A 194 -2.31 23.06 18.79
C SER A 194 -1.01 23.45 19.51
N HIS A 195 0.03 22.65 19.40
CA HIS A 195 1.40 23.14 19.59
C HIS A 195 1.84 23.90 18.32
N PRO A 196 2.56 25.03 18.45
CA PRO A 196 3.04 25.78 17.32
C PRO A 196 4.05 24.96 16.52
N LEU A 197 3.92 25.07 15.20
CA LEU A 197 4.70 24.40 14.17
C LEU A 197 6.21 24.62 14.39
N SER A 198 6.99 23.54 14.30
CA SER A 198 8.43 23.68 14.10
C SER A 198 8.66 24.11 12.65
N THR A 199 9.16 25.33 12.47
CA THR A 199 9.39 26.05 11.20
C THR A 199 10.48 25.43 10.31
N THR A 200 10.71 24.11 10.34
CA THR A 200 11.81 23.48 9.60
C THR A 200 11.44 23.03 8.18
N LEU A 201 10.24 23.36 7.69
CA LEU A 201 9.74 22.89 6.38
C LEU A 201 9.72 23.95 5.27
N LEU A 202 10.47 25.05 5.43
CA LEU A 202 10.65 26.08 4.39
C LEU A 202 12.11 26.43 4.09
N GLY A 203 13.03 25.46 4.27
CA GLY A 203 14.43 25.55 3.86
C GLY A 203 14.76 24.57 2.76
#